data_AF-A0A517N883-F1
#
_entry.id   AF-A0A517N883-F1
#
_cell.length_a   1.000
_cell.length_b   1.000
_cell.length_c   1.000
_cell.angle_alpha   90.00
_cell.angle_beta   90.00
_cell.angle_gamma   90.00
#
_symmetry.space_group_name_H-M   'P 1'
#
loop_
_entity.id
_entity.type
_entity.pdbx_description
1 polymer ?
#
loop_
_entity_poly.entity_id
_entity_poly.type
_entity_poly.pdbx_seq_one_letter_code
_entity_poly.pdbx_strand_id
1 'polypeptide(L)'
;MNRLLRQAMQDCDNYVIEMDYADAKGNRTHRVVSPIKFMGSYRFLGLCLCREQPRQFQLSRCKNIRLVPATDVMMPVPMTSVDGARELCASH
;
A
#
# COMPACT_ATOMS: atom_id res chain seq x y z
N MET A 1 5.41 -7.11 -9.53
CA MET A 1 4.57 -6.96 -8.31
C MET A 1 4.95 -7.96 -7.22
N ASN A 2 4.75 -9.27 -7.43
CA ASN A 2 4.95 -10.29 -6.38
C ASN A 2 6.36 -10.31 -5.77
N ARG A 3 7.41 -9.97 -6.53
CA ARG A 3 8.79 -9.91 -6.02
C ARG A 3 8.97 -8.85 -4.91
N LEU A 4 8.46 -7.63 -5.10
CA LEU A 4 8.60 -6.54 -4.11
C LEU A 4 7.85 -6.87 -2.82
N LEU A 5 6.62 -7.39 -2.95
CA LEU A 5 5.85 -7.86 -1.80
C LEU A 5 6.58 -8.99 -1.05
N ARG A 6 7.14 -9.98 -1.76
CA ARG A 6 7.93 -11.05 -1.14
C ARG A 6 9.15 -10.50 -0.43
N GLN A 7 9.87 -9.55 -1.03
CA GLN A 7 11.04 -8.92 -0.42
C GLN A 7 10.66 -8.21 0.88
N ALA A 8 9.65 -7.33 0.88
CA ALA A 8 9.21 -6.66 2.10
C ALA A 8 8.64 -7.62 3.16
N MET A 9 8.08 -8.78 2.77
CA MET A 9 7.65 -9.80 3.73
C MET A 9 8.83 -10.55 4.36
N GLN A 10 9.90 -10.76 3.59
CA GLN A 10 11.10 -11.48 4.05
C GLN A 10 12.04 -10.58 4.87
N ASP A 11 12.04 -9.28 4.58
CA ASP A 11 12.91 -8.27 5.16
C ASP A 11 12.08 -7.12 5.75
N CYS A 12 11.13 -7.47 6.62
CA CYS A 12 10.12 -6.56 7.14
C CYS A 12 10.65 -5.53 8.14
N ASP A 13 11.81 -5.80 8.76
CA ASP A 13 12.49 -4.85 9.64
C ASP A 13 13.12 -3.68 8.85
N ASN A 14 13.49 -3.91 7.60
CA ASN A 14 14.12 -2.91 6.75
C ASN A 14 13.16 -2.28 5.72
N TYR A 15 12.07 -2.98 5.36
CA TYR A 15 11.19 -2.52 4.28
C TYR A 15 9.71 -2.62 4.60
N VAL A 16 8.99 -1.56 4.21
CA VAL A 16 7.54 -1.56 4.00
C VAL A 16 7.24 -1.38 2.51
N ILE A 17 5.97 -1.50 2.13
CA ILE A 17 5.52 -1.14 0.79
C ILE A 17 4.67 0.13 0.80
N GLU A 18 4.84 0.92 -0.25
CA GLU A 18 3.94 2.00 -0.63
C GLU A 18 3.17 1.59 -1.87
N MET A 19 1.88 1.91 -1.93
CA MET A 19 1.03 1.59 -3.09
C MET A 19 -0.22 2.47 -3.20
N ASP A 20 -0.75 2.57 -4.41
CA ASP A 20 -2.14 2.98 -4.63
C ASP A 20 -3.06 1.76 -4.48
N TYR A 21 -4.12 1.90 -3.70
CA TYR A 21 -5.11 0.87 -3.49
C TYR A 21 -6.51 1.35 -3.81
N ALA A 22 -7.20 0.61 -4.70
CA ALA A 22 -8.62 0.77 -4.98
C ALA A 22 -9.44 -0.11 -4.02
N ASP A 23 -10.35 0.49 -3.24
CA ASP A 23 -11.26 -0.29 -2.40
C ASP A 23 -12.42 -0.91 -3.21
N ALA A 24 -13.34 -1.62 -2.53
CA ALA A 24 -14.49 -2.25 -3.18
C ALA A 24 -15.53 -1.25 -3.72
N LYS A 25 -15.50 -0.01 -3.24
CA LYS A 25 -16.36 1.09 -3.69
C LYS A 25 -15.71 1.90 -4.82
N GLY A 26 -14.49 1.54 -5.22
CA GLY A 26 -13.72 2.23 -6.25
C GLY A 26 -12.88 3.39 -5.74
N ASN A 27 -12.88 3.70 -4.43
CA ASN A 27 -12.07 4.79 -3.89
C ASN A 27 -10.60 4.43 -4.00
N ARG A 28 -9.80 5.32 -4.58
CA ARG A 28 -8.35 5.14 -4.72
C ARG A 28 -7.63 5.92 -3.64
N THR A 29 -6.82 5.21 -2.87
CA THR A 29 -6.06 5.79 -1.77
C THR A 29 -4.62 5.36 -1.83
N HIS A 30 -3.72 6.26 -1.45
CA HIS A 30 -2.32 5.96 -1.26
C HIS A 30 -2.13 5.33 0.13
N ARG A 31 -1.34 4.25 0.21
CA ARG A 31 -1.19 3.43 1.41
C ARG A 31 0.26 3.05 1.63
N VAL A 32 0.68 3.11 2.89
CA VAL A 32 1.90 2.45 3.37
C VAL A 32 1.51 1.24 4.21
N VAL A 33 2.09 0.08 3.91
CA VAL A 33 1.71 -1.21 4.47
C VAL A 33 2.96 -2.04 4.75
N SER A 34 3.05 -2.61 5.96
CA SER A 34 4.02 -3.68 6.27
C SER A 34 3.37 -5.02 5.92
N PRO A 35 3.79 -5.70 4.83
CA PRO A 35 3.17 -6.95 4.39
C PRO A 35 3.62 -8.12 5.28
N ILE A 36 2.68 -8.99 5.67
CA ILE A 36 2.93 -10.08 6.62
C ILE A 36 3.01 -11.43 5.90
N LYS A 37 1.97 -11.78 5.14
CA LYS A 37 1.92 -13.06 4.41
C LYS A 37 0.93 -13.03 3.26
N PHE A 38 1.16 -13.87 2.26
CA PHE A 38 0.14 -14.17 1.24
C PHE A 38 -1.02 -14.98 1.83
N MET A 39 -2.23 -14.72 1.32
CA MET A 39 -3.45 -15.45 1.64
C MET A 39 -4.01 -16.04 0.34
N GLY A 40 -3.46 -17.19 -0.06
CA GLY A 40 -3.67 -17.77 -1.39
C GLY A 40 -2.99 -16.95 -2.49
N SER A 41 -3.43 -17.15 -3.73
CA SER A 41 -2.76 -16.57 -4.91
C SER A 41 -3.09 -15.10 -5.19
N TYR A 42 -4.14 -14.55 -4.56
CA TYR A 42 -4.74 -13.28 -4.98
C TYR A 42 -4.81 -12.20 -3.89
N ARG A 43 -4.42 -12.54 -2.65
CA ARG A 43 -4.50 -11.64 -1.50
C ARG A 43 -3.25 -11.71 -0.65
N PHE A 44 -3.03 -10.70 0.16
CA PHE A 44 -2.10 -10.74 1.27
C PHE A 44 -2.68 -10.06 2.50
N LEU A 45 -2.18 -10.46 3.67
CA LEU A 45 -2.38 -9.80 4.94
C LEU A 45 -1.22 -8.83 5.17
N GLY A 46 -1.51 -7.60 5.59
CA GLY A 46 -0.49 -6.63 6.00
C GLY A 46 -1.01 -5.68 7.08
N LEU A 47 -0.10 -5.14 7.89
CA LEU A 47 -0.40 -4.05 8.81
C LEU A 47 -0.52 -2.76 7.98
N CYS A 48 -1.72 -2.16 7.97
CA CYS A 48 -1.95 -0.90 7.29
C CYS A 48 -1.53 0.25 8.20
N LEU A 49 -0.40 0.90 7.91
CA LEU A 49 0.14 1.96 8.78
C LEU A 49 -0.73 3.22 8.77
N CYS A 50 -1.61 3.37 7.78
CA CYS A 50 -2.60 4.44 7.74
C CYS A 50 -3.86 4.18 8.58
N ARG A 51 -4.09 2.93 9.01
CA ARG A 51 -5.26 2.53 9.81
C ARG A 51 -4.87 1.84 11.11
N GLU A 52 -3.58 1.67 11.34
CA GLU A 52 -3.00 1.10 12.56
C GLU A 52 -3.55 -0.30 12.88
N GLN A 53 -3.89 -1.07 11.85
CA GLN A 53 -4.51 -2.38 12.01
C GLN A 53 -4.17 -3.34 10.86
N PRO A 54 -4.14 -4.66 11.11
CA PRO A 54 -4.06 -5.66 10.06
C PRO A 54 -5.25 -5.58 9.09
N ARG A 55 -4.98 -5.63 7.80
CA ARG A 55 -5.98 -5.64 6.73
C ARG A 55 -5.58 -6.61 5.62
N GLN A 56 -6.59 -7.17 4.96
CA GLN A 56 -6.39 -7.95 3.75
C GLN A 56 -6.47 -7.05 2.52
N PHE A 57 -5.55 -7.24 1.60
CA PHE A 57 -5.47 -6.49 0.35
C PHE A 57 -5.58 -7.45 -0.84
N GLN A 58 -6.41 -7.09 -1.81
CA GLN A 58 -6.51 -7.82 -3.08
C GLN A 58 -5.41 -7.35 -4.03
N LEU A 59 -4.58 -8.28 -4.51
CA LEU A 59 -3.44 -7.96 -5.37
C LEU A 59 -3.84 -7.23 -6.65
N SER A 60 -4.98 -7.58 -7.25
CA SER A 60 -5.50 -6.94 -8.46
C SER A 60 -5.83 -5.45 -8.28
N ARG A 61 -6.01 -5.00 -7.04
CA ARG A 61 -6.36 -3.61 -6.68
C ARG A 61 -5.18 -2.76 -6.22
N CYS A 62 -3.99 -3.37 -6.13
CA CYS A 62 -2.75 -2.67 -5.82
C CYS A 62 -2.09 -2.16 -7.10
N LYS A 63 -1.69 -0.90 -7.12
CA LYS A 63 -0.97 -0.25 -8.22
C LYS A 63 0.24 0.51 -7.69
N ASN A 64 1.21 0.77 -8.57
CA ASN A 64 2.38 1.59 -8.28
C ASN A 64 3.15 1.13 -7.02
N ILE A 65 3.26 -0.18 -6.81
CA ILE A 65 3.94 -0.72 -5.62
C ILE A 65 5.43 -0.38 -5.63
N ARG A 66 5.92 0.19 -4.54
CA ARG A 66 7.34 0.46 -4.29
C ARG A 66 7.77 -0.07 -2.93
N LEU A 67 9.06 -0.35 -2.78
CA LEU A 67 9.68 -0.58 -1.49
C LEU A 67 10.08 0.76 -0.88
N VAL A 68 9.84 0.92 0.40
CA VAL A 68 10.25 2.10 1.18
C VAL A 68 11.02 1.60 2.40
N PRO A 69 12.17 2.19 2.75
CA PRO A 69 12.86 1.87 3.99
C PRO A 69 11.91 2.06 5.18
N ALA A 70 11.83 1.05 6.05
CA ALA A 70 10.98 1.11 7.24
C ALA A 70 11.39 2.25 8.18
N THR A 71 12.68 2.63 8.18
CA THR A 71 13.23 3.77 8.94
C THR A 71 12.66 5.12 8.53
N ASP A 72 12.15 5.23 7.30
CA ASP A 72 11.63 6.49 6.75
C ASP A 72 10.13 6.65 7.03
N VAL A 73 9.52 5.70 7.72
CA VAL A 73 8.08 5.63 7.94
C VAL A 73 7.77 5.50 9.42
N MET A 74 7.09 6.51 9.95
CA MET A 74 6.52 6.47 11.29
C MET A 74 5.00 6.28 11.21
N MET A 75 4.46 5.37 12.02
CA MET A 75 3.01 5.17 12.17
C MET A 75 2.45 6.19 13.18
N PRO A 76 1.28 6.82 12.93
CA PRO A 76 0.41 6.65 11.78
C PRO A 76 0.87 7.41 10.53
N VAL A 77 0.62 6.84 9.36
CA VAL A 77 0.87 7.49 8.06
C VAL A 77 -0.42 8.11 7.51
N PRO A 78 -0.44 9.38 7.10
CA PRO A 78 -1.61 9.99 6.47
C PRO A 78 -2.10 9.21 5.25
N MET A 79 -3.41 9.05 5.14
CA MET A 79 -4.04 8.43 3.97
C MET A 79 -4.51 9.52 3.02
N THR A 80 -3.98 9.53 1.81
CA THR A 80 -4.36 10.49 0.78
C THR A 80 -5.19 9.82 -0.30
N SER A 81 -6.11 10.58 -0.90
CA SER A 81 -6.83 10.15 -2.11
C SER A 81 -5.92 10.31 -3.32
N VAL A 82 -5.96 9.36 -4.26
CA VAL A 82 -5.16 9.44 -5.50
C VAL A 82 -5.80 10.38 -6.51
N ASP A 83 -7.12 10.54 -6.43
CA ASP A 83 -7.88 11.33 -7.40
C ASP A 83 -7.86 12.84 -7.08
N GLY A 84 -7.34 13.25 -5.91
CA GLY A 84 -7.22 14.66 -5.50
C GLY A 84 -6.08 15.45 -6.16
N ALA A 85 -5.25 14.82 -7.00
CA ALA A 85 -4.17 15.49 -7.72
C ALA A 85 -4.48 15.79 -9.21
N ARG A 86 -5.67 15.39 -9.72
CA ARG A 86 -6.03 15.59 -11.13
C ARG A 86 -6.75 16.90 -11.45
N GLU A 87 -7.19 17.67 -10.46
CA GLU A 87 -7.90 18.93 -10.71
C GLU A 87 -6.98 20.12 -11.06
N LEU A 88 -5.65 20.02 -10.89
CA LEU A 88 -4.71 21.10 -11.20
C LEU A 88 -4.17 21.10 -12.65
N CYS A 89 -4.54 20.14 -13.49
CA CYS A 89 -4.03 20.03 -14.87
C CYS A 89 -5.10 20.24 -15.95
N ALA A 90 -6.35 20.57 -15.59
CA ALA A 90 -7.45 20.77 -16.53
C ALA A 90 -7.91 22.24 -16.64
N SER A 91 -6.96 23.18 -16.52
CA SER A 91 -7.19 24.60 -16.82
C SER A 91 -6.23 25.01 -17.94
N HIS A 92 -6.66 24.80 -19.19
CA HIS A 92 -6.17 25.51 -20.38
C HIS A 92 -7.38 26.00 -21.15
#